data_AF-A0A2L1J8F3-F1
#
_entry.id   AF-A0A2L1J8F3-F1
#
_cell.length_a   1.000
_cell.length_b   1.000
_cell.length_c   1.000
_cell.angle_alpha   90.00
_cell.angle_beta   90.00
_cell.angle_gamma   90.00
#
_symmetry.space_group_name_H-M   'P 1'
#
loop_
_entity.id
_entity.type
_entity.pdbx_description
1 polymer ?
#
loop_
_entity_poly.entity_id
_entity_poly.type
_entity_poly.pdbx_seq_one_letter_code
_entity_poly.pdbx_strand_id
1 'polypeptide(L)'
;MNASSLNPAVSSAHPQLMSCTGPAAGKTQPVVNTFKVAERRFGEHFDGSTHAAVIQLMMAILGPTPADMFEQVTPSGNGYDVTMKDEFKVHVTQDELRQAAQASRFSGDDSEAVRAANFALAVFVKRKQQVGDYPGFEVALAKTLQGETTLRCLQGMGVYGLSQSVPPSEMMGEGVVAVMGTRQFGSALVVGGVGHDHGRPCQVGDRYGYRLFADKPRTGAAAHKVLAGQKPKDVWSGFFQGAPGNCVTVSAIKAAMMRFGQSPQTIFRQVTAIPGGYEVVMRDSFSLRLTHEEINQASAASGLAGSDQRLLDDANFLYAVSAKRAQLKNNDFRAGQSYAAALETLNDGEFPGQALRRLGLFGYLRESDVSELAKGAIGTLADGHHSVVVIDGVLDFYGQKHDLASSEWMNTGFRALKLV
;
A
#
# COMPACT_ATOMS: atom_id res chain seq x y z
N MET A 1 8.21 36.30 77.61
CA MET A 1 9.50 36.39 78.32
C MET A 1 10.19 35.04 78.21
N ASN A 2 11.48 35.08 77.88
CA ASN A 2 12.47 34.01 77.77
C ASN A 2 12.31 33.03 76.58
N ALA A 3 13.08 33.12 75.47
CA ALA A 3 14.55 33.16 75.31
C ALA A 3 15.18 31.82 75.74
N SER A 4 16.07 31.12 75.05
CA SER A 4 16.92 31.29 73.84
C SER A 4 17.50 29.89 73.52
N SER A 5 17.92 29.53 72.31
CA SER A 5 19.26 29.80 71.75
C SER A 5 19.29 29.36 70.26
N LEU A 6 19.60 30.25 69.30
CA LEU A 6 20.93 30.59 68.73
C LEU A 6 21.65 29.45 67.95
N ASN A 7 21.35 29.40 66.63
CA ASN A 7 22.23 29.48 65.42
C ASN A 7 23.60 28.76 65.35
N PRO A 8 24.24 28.61 64.15
CA PRO A 8 23.79 28.68 62.74
C PRO A 8 24.37 27.53 61.85
N ALA A 9 23.95 27.35 60.58
CA ALA A 9 24.66 27.76 59.34
C ALA A 9 24.53 26.55 58.37
N VAL A 10 24.37 26.60 57.04
CA VAL A 10 24.57 27.60 56.00
C VAL A 10 23.53 27.35 54.90
N SER A 11 23.07 28.45 54.33
CA SER A 11 22.19 28.60 53.18
C SER A 11 22.92 28.33 51.86
N SER A 12 22.25 27.69 50.91
CA SER A 12 22.36 28.10 49.51
C SER A 12 21.03 27.93 48.75
N ALA A 13 20.43 29.09 48.50
CA ALA A 13 19.78 29.50 47.25
C ALA A 13 18.49 28.80 46.78
N HIS A 14 17.38 29.46 47.13
CA HIS A 14 16.20 29.77 46.29
C HIS A 14 16.54 30.17 44.83
N PRO A 15 15.60 30.07 43.85
CA PRO A 15 14.32 30.78 43.93
C PRO A 15 13.04 30.18 43.31
N GLN A 16 11.97 30.85 43.73
CA GLN A 16 10.55 30.74 43.44
C GLN A 16 10.13 30.82 41.96
N LEU A 17 9.07 30.05 41.68
CA LEU A 17 7.84 30.38 40.93
C LEU A 17 7.91 31.51 39.89
N MET A 18 7.59 31.19 38.63
CA MET A 18 6.22 31.32 38.08
C MET A 18 6.09 30.82 36.63
N SER A 19 4.88 30.32 36.35
CA SER A 19 4.23 30.07 35.05
C SER A 19 4.92 29.12 34.05
N CYS A 20 4.42 27.88 33.97
CA CYS A 20 4.54 27.07 32.77
C CYS A 20 3.16 26.99 32.09
N THR A 21 3.05 27.71 30.98
CA THR A 21 2.08 27.49 29.92
C THR A 21 2.08 26.03 29.51
N GLY A 22 0.89 25.44 29.37
CA GLY A 22 0.72 24.06 28.92
C GLY A 22 1.33 23.85 27.52
N PRO A 23 1.91 22.68 27.24
CA PRO A 23 2.40 22.40 25.90
C PRO A 23 1.22 22.35 24.93
N ALA A 24 1.31 23.18 23.89
CA ALA A 24 0.46 23.15 22.72
C ALA A 24 0.45 21.73 22.10
N ALA A 25 -0.71 21.35 21.58
CA ALA A 25 -0.99 20.05 20.94
C ALA A 25 0.16 19.58 20.05
N GLY A 26 0.94 18.62 20.58
CA GLY A 26 2.10 18.04 19.92
C GLY A 26 1.69 17.00 18.89
N LYS A 27 2.32 17.08 17.72
CA LYS A 27 2.29 16.08 16.64
C LYS A 27 2.53 14.67 17.23
N THR A 28 1.57 13.77 17.07
CA THR A 28 1.70 12.35 17.47
C THR A 28 2.87 11.71 16.72
N GLN A 29 3.99 11.48 17.42
CA GLN A 29 5.07 10.66 16.89
C GLN A 29 4.58 9.21 16.68
N PRO A 30 5.06 8.49 15.65
CA PRO A 30 4.76 7.08 15.48
C PRO A 30 5.18 6.31 16.74
N VAL A 31 4.26 5.57 17.34
CA VAL A 31 4.58 4.74 18.52
C VAL A 31 5.54 3.64 18.08
N VAL A 32 6.79 3.72 18.51
CA VAL A 32 7.83 2.74 18.20
C VAL A 32 7.85 1.68 19.30
N ASN A 33 7.98 0.39 18.91
CA ASN A 33 8.10 -0.73 19.85
C ASN A 33 6.90 -0.93 20.80
N THR A 34 5.66 -0.80 20.30
CA THR A 34 4.43 -1.08 21.08
C THR A 34 4.43 -2.49 21.69
N PHE A 35 5.11 -3.43 21.06
CA PHE A 35 5.45 -4.74 21.59
C PHE A 35 6.80 -5.21 21.04
N LYS A 36 7.33 -6.30 21.56
CA LYS A 36 8.56 -6.96 21.12
C LYS A 36 8.28 -8.44 20.88
N VAL A 37 9.17 -9.09 20.15
CA VAL A 37 9.18 -10.55 20.01
C VAL A 37 10.50 -11.09 20.56
N ALA A 38 10.43 -12.22 21.24
CA ALA A 38 11.61 -12.84 21.79
C ALA A 38 12.54 -13.40 20.69
N GLU A 39 13.85 -13.39 20.96
CA GLU A 39 14.83 -14.03 20.08
C GLU A 39 14.62 -15.54 19.97
N ARG A 40 15.10 -16.10 18.86
CA ARG A 40 15.14 -17.56 18.67
C ARG A 40 15.90 -18.24 19.81
N ARG A 41 15.43 -19.43 20.20
CA ARG A 41 16.11 -20.30 21.15
C ARG A 41 17.09 -21.23 20.43
N PHE A 42 17.98 -21.85 21.19
CA PHE A 42 18.85 -22.90 20.67
C PHE A 42 18.01 -24.02 20.03
N GLY A 43 18.30 -24.38 18.78
CA GLY A 43 17.55 -25.37 18.00
C GLY A 43 16.42 -24.78 17.13
N GLU A 44 16.03 -23.51 17.31
CA GLU A 44 15.09 -22.83 16.41
C GLU A 44 15.85 -22.22 15.21
N HIS A 45 15.34 -22.43 14.00
CA HIS A 45 15.97 -21.87 12.79
C HIS A 45 15.71 -20.37 12.66
N PHE A 46 14.49 -19.91 13.00
CA PHE A 46 14.01 -18.54 12.81
C PHE A 46 13.09 -18.10 13.97
N ASP A 47 12.67 -16.83 13.96
CA ASP A 47 11.81 -16.23 14.98
C ASP A 47 10.65 -15.43 14.35
N GLY A 48 9.80 -14.82 15.19
CA GLY A 48 8.67 -14.01 14.76
C GLY A 48 9.01 -12.56 14.38
N SER A 49 10.29 -12.19 14.21
CA SER A 49 10.70 -10.79 13.97
C SER A 49 10.04 -10.15 12.74
N THR A 50 9.94 -10.87 11.63
CA THR A 50 9.25 -10.37 10.43
C THR A 50 7.78 -10.05 10.69
N HIS A 51 7.06 -10.95 11.37
CA HIS A 51 5.66 -10.72 11.73
C HIS A 51 5.52 -9.53 12.67
N ALA A 52 6.36 -9.45 13.70
CA ALA A 52 6.37 -8.32 14.63
C ALA A 52 6.61 -6.99 13.90
N ALA A 53 7.61 -6.92 13.02
CA ALA A 53 7.95 -5.72 12.27
C ALA A 53 6.81 -5.28 11.33
N VAL A 54 6.18 -6.21 10.60
CA VAL A 54 5.07 -5.89 9.69
C VAL A 54 3.81 -5.49 10.46
N ILE A 55 3.48 -6.17 11.56
CA ILE A 55 2.34 -5.80 12.42
C ILE A 55 2.57 -4.42 13.03
N GLN A 56 3.78 -4.11 13.50
CA GLN A 56 4.09 -2.77 14.00
C GLN A 56 3.97 -1.71 12.91
N LEU A 57 4.38 -2.02 11.67
CA LEU A 57 4.19 -1.13 10.53
C LEU A 57 2.69 -0.90 10.26
N MET A 58 1.86 -1.93 10.33
CA MET A 58 0.40 -1.81 10.21
C MET A 58 -0.19 -0.96 11.34
N MET A 59 0.22 -1.19 12.60
CA MET A 59 -0.21 -0.37 13.74
C MET A 59 0.18 1.10 13.59
N ALA A 60 1.40 1.33 13.14
CA ALA A 60 1.96 2.66 12.97
C ALA A 60 1.30 3.42 11.81
N ILE A 61 0.86 2.76 10.74
CA ILE A 61 0.32 3.42 9.53
C ILE A 61 -1.20 3.40 9.48
N LEU A 62 -1.82 2.24 9.73
CA LEU A 62 -3.26 2.02 9.61
C LEU A 62 -3.99 2.33 10.92
N GLY A 63 -3.39 1.93 12.05
CA GLY A 63 -3.91 2.18 13.40
C GLY A 63 -3.74 0.96 14.31
N PRO A 64 -3.79 1.14 15.64
CA PRO A 64 -3.34 0.14 16.59
C PRO A 64 -4.29 -1.05 16.78
N THR A 65 -5.56 -0.95 16.36
CA THR A 65 -6.56 -1.99 16.60
C THR A 65 -6.71 -2.94 15.39
N PRO A 66 -7.21 -4.18 15.59
CA PRO A 66 -7.54 -5.07 14.47
C PRO A 66 -8.51 -4.44 13.45
N ALA A 67 -9.44 -3.60 13.90
CA ALA A 67 -10.38 -2.91 13.03
C ALA A 67 -9.72 -1.83 12.16
N ASP A 68 -8.59 -1.27 12.60
CA ASP A 68 -7.77 -0.35 11.80
C ASP A 68 -6.91 -1.12 10.78
N MET A 69 -6.33 -2.24 11.22
CA MET A 69 -5.39 -3.04 10.44
C MET A 69 -6.03 -3.81 9.28
N PHE A 70 -7.29 -4.20 9.39
CA PHE A 70 -8.03 -4.98 8.39
C PHE A 70 -9.21 -4.16 7.80
N GLU A 71 -9.79 -4.60 6.69
CA GLU A 71 -10.91 -3.85 6.08
C GLU A 71 -12.19 -4.00 6.89
N GLN A 72 -12.43 -5.20 7.43
CA GLN A 72 -13.57 -5.46 8.29
C GLN A 72 -13.21 -6.53 9.32
N VAL A 73 -13.61 -6.32 10.56
CA VAL A 73 -13.53 -7.31 11.65
C VAL A 73 -14.89 -7.35 12.33
N THR A 74 -15.58 -8.49 12.23
CA THR A 74 -16.93 -8.67 12.79
C THR A 74 -16.97 -9.88 13.71
N PRO A 75 -17.43 -9.75 14.97
CA PRO A 75 -17.68 -10.90 15.82
C PRO A 75 -18.65 -11.89 15.15
N SER A 76 -18.31 -13.16 15.14
CA SER A 76 -19.09 -14.21 14.47
C SER A 76 -18.88 -15.55 15.18
N GLY A 77 -19.96 -16.20 15.61
CA GLY A 77 -19.89 -17.48 16.32
C GLY A 77 -18.93 -17.47 17.51
N ASN A 78 -17.97 -18.40 17.51
CA ASN A 78 -16.91 -18.52 18.52
C ASN A 78 -15.63 -17.75 18.14
N GLY A 79 -15.73 -16.67 17.37
CA GLY A 79 -14.58 -16.01 16.76
C GLY A 79 -14.90 -14.69 16.07
N TYR A 80 -14.19 -14.42 14.99
CA TYR A 80 -14.33 -13.22 14.17
C TYR A 80 -14.25 -13.58 12.70
N ASP A 81 -15.17 -13.04 11.91
CA ASP A 81 -15.01 -12.95 10.46
C ASP A 81 -14.17 -11.70 10.16
N VAL A 82 -13.10 -11.88 9.38
CA VAL A 82 -12.17 -10.83 9.00
C VAL A 82 -12.09 -10.74 7.49
N THR A 83 -12.35 -9.55 6.95
CA THR A 83 -12.01 -9.20 5.57
C THR A 83 -10.71 -8.42 5.61
N MET A 84 -9.67 -8.98 5.00
CA MET A 84 -8.36 -8.36 4.89
C MET A 84 -8.38 -7.19 3.89
N LYS A 85 -7.34 -6.35 3.89
CA LYS A 85 -7.26 -5.19 2.97
C LYS A 85 -7.23 -5.61 1.51
N ASP A 86 -6.76 -6.82 1.20
CA ASP A 86 -6.83 -7.41 -0.14
C ASP A 86 -8.11 -8.22 -0.41
N GLU A 87 -9.17 -8.00 0.37
CA GLU A 87 -10.48 -8.67 0.30
C GLU A 87 -10.48 -10.17 0.63
N PHE A 88 -9.32 -10.76 0.95
CA PHE A 88 -9.26 -12.13 1.41
C PHE A 88 -10.03 -12.28 2.72
N LYS A 89 -10.91 -13.28 2.81
CA LYS A 89 -11.77 -13.49 3.97
C LYS A 89 -11.31 -14.69 4.77
N VAL A 90 -11.20 -14.50 6.09
CA VAL A 90 -10.92 -15.59 7.04
C VAL A 90 -11.91 -15.55 8.18
N HIS A 91 -12.18 -16.72 8.75
CA HIS A 91 -12.81 -16.85 10.06
C HIS A 91 -11.75 -17.30 11.06
N VAL A 92 -11.52 -16.55 12.13
CA VAL A 92 -10.58 -16.91 13.21
C VAL A 92 -11.33 -17.17 14.51
N THR A 93 -11.16 -18.36 15.07
CA THR A 93 -11.82 -18.78 16.31
C THR A 93 -11.08 -18.29 17.57
N GLN A 94 -11.75 -18.27 18.72
CA GLN A 94 -11.11 -17.98 20.02
C GLN A 94 -9.98 -18.96 20.34
N ASP A 95 -10.08 -20.22 19.92
CA ASP A 95 -9.05 -21.23 20.16
C ASP A 95 -7.79 -20.94 19.34
N GLU A 96 -7.95 -20.56 18.07
CA GLU A 96 -6.86 -20.16 17.19
C GLU A 96 -6.18 -18.87 17.67
N LEU A 97 -6.96 -17.91 18.19
CA LEU A 97 -6.43 -16.70 18.84
C LEU A 97 -5.60 -17.04 20.08
N ARG A 98 -6.06 -17.99 20.92
CA ARG A 98 -5.30 -18.47 22.09
C ARG A 98 -4.02 -19.19 21.67
N GLN A 99 -4.07 -20.04 20.65
CA GLN A 99 -2.88 -20.74 20.12
C GLN A 99 -1.84 -19.76 19.60
N ALA A 100 -2.27 -18.77 18.80
CA ALA A 100 -1.37 -17.73 18.30
C ALA A 100 -0.73 -16.93 19.45
N ALA A 101 -1.51 -16.53 20.46
CA ALA A 101 -1.00 -15.79 21.61
C ALA A 101 0.00 -16.58 22.46
N GLN A 102 -0.20 -17.89 22.62
CA GLN A 102 0.73 -18.77 23.34
C GLN A 102 2.04 -18.98 22.58
N ALA A 103 1.98 -19.04 21.25
CA ALA A 103 3.13 -19.40 20.42
C ALA A 103 3.94 -18.20 19.89
N SER A 104 3.33 -17.01 19.77
CA SER A 104 3.96 -15.83 19.15
C SER A 104 5.19 -15.31 19.90
N ARG A 105 5.22 -15.51 21.23
CA ARG A 105 6.20 -14.92 22.14
C ARG A 105 6.27 -13.38 22.00
N PHE A 106 5.14 -12.75 21.68
CA PHE A 106 5.00 -11.30 21.73
C PHE A 106 4.83 -10.82 23.18
N SER A 107 5.53 -9.75 23.54
CA SER A 107 5.50 -9.17 24.90
C SER A 107 5.66 -7.65 24.86
N GLY A 108 5.16 -6.96 25.88
CA GLY A 108 5.22 -5.51 25.99
C GLY A 108 4.32 -5.01 27.12
N ASP A 109 4.53 -3.76 27.54
CA ASP A 109 3.75 -3.12 28.61
C ASP A 109 2.34 -2.76 28.14
N ASP A 110 2.17 -2.52 26.83
CA ASP A 110 0.88 -2.30 26.20
C ASP A 110 0.19 -3.63 25.90
N SER A 111 -0.61 -4.10 26.86
CA SER A 111 -1.38 -5.34 26.72
C SER A 111 -2.38 -5.31 25.55
N GLU A 112 -2.86 -4.13 25.15
CA GLU A 112 -3.79 -4.00 24.02
C GLU A 112 -3.07 -4.20 22.70
N ALA A 113 -1.90 -3.59 22.54
CA ALA A 113 -1.04 -3.80 21.37
C ALA A 113 -0.60 -5.27 21.25
N VAL A 114 -0.21 -5.92 22.35
CA VAL A 114 0.14 -7.35 22.33
C VAL A 114 -1.06 -8.21 21.89
N ARG A 115 -2.27 -7.93 22.39
CA ARG A 115 -3.49 -8.64 21.95
C ARG A 115 -3.80 -8.40 20.48
N ALA A 116 -3.72 -7.16 20.00
CA ALA A 116 -3.93 -6.82 18.61
C ALA A 116 -2.89 -7.48 17.68
N ALA A 117 -1.63 -7.58 18.12
CA ALA A 117 -0.58 -8.27 17.38
C ALA A 117 -0.83 -9.78 17.27
N ASN A 118 -1.25 -10.42 18.37
CA ASN A 118 -1.62 -11.84 18.35
C ASN A 118 -2.83 -12.11 17.44
N PHE A 119 -3.80 -11.18 17.42
CA PHE A 119 -4.94 -11.26 16.50
C PHE A 119 -4.47 -11.18 15.04
N ALA A 120 -3.62 -10.21 14.68
CA ALA A 120 -3.10 -10.07 13.33
C ALA A 120 -2.28 -11.29 12.88
N LEU A 121 -1.48 -11.87 13.78
CA LEU A 121 -0.77 -13.12 13.53
C LEU A 121 -1.74 -14.28 13.27
N ALA A 122 -2.82 -14.42 14.04
CA ALA A 122 -3.81 -15.46 13.82
C ALA A 122 -4.50 -15.33 12.45
N VAL A 123 -4.84 -14.11 12.03
CA VAL A 123 -5.39 -13.83 10.69
C VAL A 123 -4.42 -14.26 9.60
N PHE A 124 -3.13 -13.90 9.71
CA PHE A 124 -2.09 -14.34 8.79
C PHE A 124 -2.01 -15.87 8.71
N VAL A 125 -1.96 -16.54 9.85
CA VAL A 125 -1.86 -18.00 9.93
C VAL A 125 -3.08 -18.66 9.31
N LYS A 126 -4.28 -18.11 9.53
CA LYS A 126 -5.52 -18.66 8.97
C LYS A 126 -5.56 -18.55 7.46
N ARG A 127 -5.13 -17.43 6.90
CA ARG A 127 -4.95 -17.29 5.45
C ARG A 127 -3.92 -18.29 4.94
N LYS A 128 -2.77 -18.41 5.61
CA LYS A 128 -1.74 -19.37 5.22
C LYS A 128 -2.24 -20.81 5.27
N GLN A 129 -3.07 -21.16 6.25
CA GLN A 129 -3.74 -22.46 6.34
C GLN A 129 -4.59 -22.72 5.09
N GLN A 130 -5.47 -21.78 4.74
CA GLN A 130 -6.40 -21.92 3.61
C GLN A 130 -5.70 -21.93 2.25
N VAL A 131 -4.72 -21.05 2.04
CA VAL A 131 -4.00 -20.92 0.76
C VAL A 131 -2.96 -22.02 0.58
N GLY A 132 -2.30 -22.44 1.65
CA GLY A 132 -1.26 -23.47 1.63
C GLY A 132 -1.79 -24.89 1.82
N ASP A 133 -3.12 -25.07 1.90
CA ASP A 133 -3.80 -26.34 2.12
C ASP A 133 -3.24 -27.14 3.33
N TYR A 134 -2.97 -26.43 4.43
CA TYR A 134 -2.49 -27.07 5.65
C TYR A 134 -3.66 -27.78 6.36
N PRO A 135 -3.45 -28.99 6.90
CA PRO A 135 -4.52 -29.80 7.49
C PRO A 135 -5.13 -29.18 8.75
N GLY A 136 -4.47 -28.19 9.37
CA GLY A 136 -4.95 -27.52 10.57
C GLY A 136 -4.21 -26.20 10.83
N PHE A 137 -4.84 -25.35 11.64
CA PHE A 137 -4.26 -24.07 12.06
C PHE A 137 -2.93 -24.24 12.78
N GLU A 138 -2.82 -25.25 13.66
CA GLU A 138 -1.59 -25.55 14.40
C GLU A 138 -0.40 -25.83 13.48
N VAL A 139 -0.60 -26.61 12.40
CA VAL A 139 0.45 -26.92 11.42
C VAL A 139 0.87 -25.65 10.66
N ALA A 140 -0.11 -24.83 10.26
CA ALA A 140 0.16 -23.54 9.63
C ALA A 140 0.89 -22.57 10.58
N LEU A 141 0.53 -22.56 11.87
CA LEU A 141 1.17 -21.75 12.91
C LEU A 141 2.61 -22.19 13.12
N ALA A 142 2.86 -23.48 13.32
CA ALA A 142 4.19 -24.05 13.46
C ALA A 142 5.07 -23.72 12.25
N LYS A 143 4.51 -23.78 11.04
CA LYS A 143 5.22 -23.39 9.82
C LYS A 143 5.47 -21.88 9.74
N THR A 144 4.54 -21.06 10.21
CA THR A 144 4.66 -19.59 10.27
C THR A 144 5.77 -19.16 11.21
N LEU A 145 5.94 -19.84 12.34
CA LEU A 145 6.98 -19.57 13.32
C LEU A 145 8.38 -20.00 12.86
N GLN A 146 8.50 -20.73 11.76
CA GLN A 146 9.77 -20.95 11.06
C GLN A 146 10.21 -19.74 10.22
N GLY A 147 9.67 -18.55 10.48
CA GLY A 147 10.04 -17.31 9.81
C GLY A 147 9.33 -17.10 8.48
N GLU A 148 9.33 -15.84 8.03
CA GLU A 148 8.72 -15.41 6.78
C GLU A 148 9.61 -14.35 6.13
N THR A 149 9.57 -14.21 4.81
CA THR A 149 10.23 -13.05 4.18
C THR A 149 9.36 -11.81 4.35
N THR A 150 9.95 -10.61 4.38
CA THR A 150 9.17 -9.36 4.49
C THR A 150 8.06 -9.28 3.44
N LEU A 151 8.37 -9.63 2.19
CA LEU A 151 7.40 -9.63 1.09
C LEU A 151 6.24 -10.59 1.34
N ARG A 152 6.54 -11.85 1.71
CA ARG A 152 5.50 -12.85 1.96
C ARG A 152 4.68 -12.50 3.21
N CYS A 153 5.28 -11.87 4.20
CA CYS A 153 4.56 -11.40 5.38
C CYS A 153 3.57 -10.27 5.01
N LEU A 154 4.00 -9.28 4.22
CA LEU A 154 3.08 -8.25 3.69
C LEU A 154 1.95 -8.84 2.84
N GLN A 155 2.26 -9.86 2.03
CA GLN A 155 1.26 -10.57 1.21
C GLN A 155 0.27 -11.33 2.09
N GLY A 156 0.74 -12.13 3.05
CA GLY A 156 -0.12 -12.90 3.94
C GLY A 156 -0.89 -12.04 4.95
N MET A 157 -0.42 -10.83 5.24
CA MET A 157 -1.17 -9.81 6.01
C MET A 157 -2.19 -9.05 5.14
N GLY A 158 -2.22 -9.28 3.83
CA GLY A 158 -3.16 -8.64 2.91
C GLY A 158 -2.88 -7.16 2.67
N VAL A 159 -1.70 -6.67 3.04
CA VAL A 159 -1.30 -5.25 2.93
C VAL A 159 -0.25 -5.02 1.85
N TYR A 160 0.16 -6.06 1.11
CA TYR A 160 1.15 -5.90 0.04
C TYR A 160 0.71 -4.91 -1.04
N GLY A 161 -0.57 -4.92 -1.43
CA GLY A 161 -1.15 -3.91 -2.34
C GLY A 161 -0.95 -2.48 -1.82
N LEU A 162 -0.95 -2.31 -0.50
CA LEU A 162 -0.75 -1.05 0.20
C LEU A 162 0.72 -0.78 0.55
N SER A 163 1.66 -1.49 -0.09
CA SER A 163 3.09 -1.37 0.17
C SER A 163 3.89 -0.89 -1.03
N GLN A 164 5.00 -0.22 -0.74
CA GLN A 164 5.96 0.24 -1.74
C GLN A 164 7.37 -0.22 -1.37
N SER A 165 8.06 -0.86 -2.31
CA SER A 165 9.50 -1.15 -2.20
C SER A 165 10.31 0.14 -2.34
N VAL A 166 11.21 0.39 -1.38
CA VAL A 166 11.97 1.64 -1.28
C VAL A 166 13.44 1.39 -1.01
N PRO A 167 14.35 2.20 -1.60
CA PRO A 167 15.77 2.13 -1.28
C PRO A 167 16.06 2.63 0.15
N PRO A 168 17.24 2.31 0.71
CA PRO A 168 17.66 2.78 2.03
C PRO A 168 17.51 4.29 2.25
N SER A 169 17.85 5.10 1.26
CA SER A 169 17.74 6.57 1.33
C SER A 169 16.32 7.07 1.62
N GLU A 170 15.30 6.34 1.15
CA GLU A 170 13.89 6.67 1.36
C GLU A 170 13.35 6.19 2.73
N MET A 171 14.18 5.50 3.53
CA MET A 171 13.86 5.07 4.90
C MET A 171 14.47 5.99 5.98
N MET A 172 15.29 6.97 5.60
CA MET A 172 16.09 7.82 6.51
C MET A 172 15.39 9.09 7.01
N GLY A 173 14.17 9.40 6.54
CA GLY A 173 13.49 10.67 6.85
C GLY A 173 12.78 10.69 8.21
N GLU A 174 12.72 11.87 8.85
CA GLU A 174 11.91 12.07 10.05
C GLU A 174 10.43 11.71 9.79
N GLY A 175 9.81 10.95 10.68
CA GLY A 175 8.44 10.48 10.53
C GLY A 175 8.24 9.36 9.51
N VAL A 176 9.30 8.91 8.82
CA VAL A 176 9.21 7.73 7.95
C VAL A 176 9.11 6.48 8.81
N VAL A 177 8.14 5.63 8.47
CA VAL A 177 7.98 4.28 9.03
C VAL A 177 8.07 3.27 7.89
N ALA A 178 8.96 2.29 8.02
CA ALA A 178 9.19 1.25 7.01
C ALA A 178 9.52 -0.09 7.70
N VAL A 179 9.67 -1.15 6.89
CA VAL A 179 10.26 -2.42 7.33
C VAL A 179 11.40 -2.81 6.41
N MET A 180 12.48 -3.34 6.97
CA MET A 180 13.61 -3.84 6.21
C MET A 180 13.97 -5.26 6.63
N GLY A 181 14.46 -6.07 5.69
CA GLY A 181 14.98 -7.41 6.02
C GLY A 181 16.35 -7.30 6.70
N THR A 182 16.51 -7.93 7.86
CA THR A 182 17.79 -7.99 8.59
C THR A 182 18.57 -9.26 8.25
N ARG A 183 17.87 -10.38 8.11
CA ARG A 183 18.38 -11.71 7.75
C ARG A 183 17.36 -12.43 6.89
N GLN A 184 17.68 -13.64 6.40
CA GLN A 184 16.89 -14.34 5.38
C GLN A 184 15.38 -14.44 5.70
N PHE A 185 15.03 -14.62 6.98
CA PHE A 185 13.64 -14.64 7.48
C PHE A 185 13.50 -13.81 8.76
N GLY A 186 14.13 -12.64 8.78
CA GLY A 186 14.00 -11.69 9.87
C GLY A 186 13.92 -10.27 9.34
N SER A 187 13.13 -9.43 10.01
CA SER A 187 12.90 -8.05 9.61
C SER A 187 12.87 -7.14 10.82
N ALA A 188 13.18 -5.86 10.60
CA ALA A 188 13.13 -4.80 11.59
C ALA A 188 12.17 -3.70 11.13
N LEU A 189 11.46 -3.10 12.09
CA LEU A 189 10.75 -1.84 11.86
C LEU A 189 11.80 -0.72 11.77
N VAL A 190 11.67 0.16 10.78
CA VAL A 190 12.47 1.37 10.67
C VAL A 190 11.59 2.56 11.02
N VAL A 191 12.04 3.41 11.95
CA VAL A 191 11.38 4.67 12.29
C VAL A 191 12.41 5.78 12.29
N GLY A 192 12.19 6.82 11.49
CA GLY A 192 13.09 7.98 11.46
C GLY A 192 14.54 7.62 11.08
N GLY A 193 14.74 6.63 10.21
CA GLY A 193 16.07 6.15 9.82
C GLY A 193 16.75 5.20 10.81
N VAL A 194 16.08 4.79 11.89
CA VAL A 194 16.62 3.82 12.86
C VAL A 194 15.84 2.51 12.76
N GLY A 195 16.54 1.41 12.52
CA GLY A 195 15.95 0.07 12.55
C GLY A 195 15.82 -0.45 13.98
N HIS A 196 14.83 -1.29 14.24
CA HIS A 196 14.59 -1.94 15.53
C HIS A 196 14.43 -3.46 15.35
N ASP A 197 15.48 -4.23 15.66
CA ASP A 197 15.47 -5.71 15.66
C ASP A 197 15.38 -6.23 17.09
N HIS A 198 14.33 -7.00 17.40
CA HIS A 198 13.95 -7.42 18.77
C HIS A 198 13.87 -6.25 19.77
N GLY A 199 13.52 -5.05 19.31
CA GLY A 199 13.47 -3.84 20.13
C GLY A 199 14.85 -3.22 20.43
N ARG A 200 15.93 -3.70 19.79
CA ARG A 200 17.26 -3.07 19.85
C ARG A 200 17.50 -2.24 18.58
N PRO A 201 18.05 -1.02 18.71
CA PRO A 201 18.42 -0.21 17.56
C PRO A 201 19.42 -0.93 16.65
N CYS A 202 19.24 -0.81 15.33
CA CYS A 202 20.17 -1.26 14.32
C CYS A 202 20.23 -0.27 13.16
N GLN A 203 21.33 -0.29 12.41
CA GLN A 203 21.51 0.58 11.24
C GLN A 203 20.65 0.10 10.08
N VAL A 204 20.12 1.06 9.31
CA VAL A 204 19.51 0.76 8.01
C VAL A 204 20.63 0.35 7.06
N GLY A 205 20.60 -0.91 6.62
CA GLY A 205 21.59 -1.44 5.68
C GLY A 205 21.29 -1.04 4.22
N ASP A 206 22.07 -1.58 3.27
CA ASP A 206 21.98 -1.22 1.86
C ASP A 206 20.83 -1.90 1.09
N ARG A 207 19.98 -2.65 1.80
CA ARG A 207 18.89 -3.42 1.21
C ARG A 207 17.62 -2.59 1.12
N TYR A 208 16.84 -2.87 0.07
CA TYR A 208 15.50 -2.32 -0.07
C TYR A 208 14.60 -2.74 1.11
N GLY A 209 13.74 -1.83 1.52
CA GLY A 209 12.68 -2.06 2.48
C GLY A 209 11.30 -1.83 1.88
N TYR A 210 10.28 -1.84 2.72
CA TYR A 210 8.90 -1.56 2.35
C TYR A 210 8.28 -0.50 3.25
N ARG A 211 7.56 0.45 2.67
CA ARG A 211 6.65 1.36 3.40
C ARG A 211 5.22 0.93 3.15
N LEU A 212 4.35 1.13 4.14
CA LEU A 212 2.90 1.07 3.94
C LEU A 212 2.34 2.47 3.72
N PHE A 213 1.24 2.55 2.98
CA PHE A 213 0.43 3.75 2.86
C PHE A 213 -1.00 3.44 3.30
N ALA A 214 -1.63 4.43 3.94
CA ALA A 214 -3.01 4.30 4.37
C ALA A 214 -3.95 4.40 3.16
N ASP A 215 -4.91 3.49 3.08
CA ASP A 215 -6.00 3.48 2.09
C ASP A 215 -7.03 4.60 2.35
N LYS A 216 -7.16 5.01 3.61
CA LYS A 216 -8.02 6.11 4.09
C LYS A 216 -7.17 7.09 4.93
N PRO A 217 -7.37 8.42 4.84
CA PRO A 217 -6.70 9.35 5.76
C PRO A 217 -7.06 9.00 7.22
N ARG A 218 -6.07 9.02 8.12
CA ARG A 218 -6.33 8.88 9.57
C ARG A 218 -7.36 9.91 10.01
N THR A 219 -8.30 9.51 10.87
CA THR A 219 -9.19 10.42 11.59
C THR A 219 -8.37 11.53 12.25
N GLY A 220 -8.46 12.76 11.71
CA GLY A 220 -7.71 13.93 12.16
C GLY A 220 -6.86 14.62 11.08
N ALA A 221 -6.50 13.92 9.99
CA ALA A 221 -6.13 14.58 8.74
C ALA A 221 -7.43 14.95 8.02
N ALA A 222 -7.53 16.15 7.45
CA ALA A 222 -8.72 16.58 6.70
C ALA A 222 -9.15 15.44 5.75
N ALA A 223 -10.28 14.81 6.08
CA ALA A 223 -10.85 13.76 5.27
C ALA A 223 -11.30 14.43 3.97
N HIS A 224 -10.42 14.47 2.97
CA HIS A 224 -10.89 14.48 1.60
C HIS A 224 -11.66 13.17 1.46
N LYS A 225 -12.99 13.23 1.68
CA LYS A 225 -13.90 12.24 1.11
C LYS A 225 -13.42 12.07 -0.32
N VAL A 226 -12.90 10.89 -0.64
CA VAL A 226 -12.67 10.50 -2.03
C VAL A 226 -14.08 10.43 -2.62
N LEU A 227 -14.58 11.59 -3.04
CA LEU A 227 -15.82 11.70 -3.78
C LEU A 227 -15.56 10.91 -5.06
N ALA A 228 -16.41 9.92 -5.34
CA ALA A 228 -16.42 9.30 -6.64
C ALA A 228 -16.56 10.43 -7.66
N GLY A 229 -15.50 10.66 -8.45
CA GLY A 229 -15.51 11.69 -9.45
C GLY A 229 -16.56 11.38 -10.51
N GLN A 230 -16.94 12.39 -11.29
CA GLN A 230 -17.82 12.17 -12.44
C GLN A 230 -17.11 11.19 -13.40
N LYS A 231 -17.74 10.04 -13.65
CA LYS A 231 -17.26 9.10 -14.67
C LYS A 231 -17.35 9.74 -16.06
N PRO A 232 -16.44 9.40 -17.00
CA PRO A 232 -16.61 9.80 -18.39
C PRO A 232 -17.97 9.38 -18.93
N LYS A 233 -18.64 10.25 -19.69
CA LYS A 233 -19.91 9.90 -20.34
C LYS A 233 -19.70 8.85 -21.43
N ASP A 234 -18.58 8.95 -22.14
CA ASP A 234 -18.17 8.01 -23.18
C ASP A 234 -16.67 7.69 -23.06
N VAL A 235 -16.36 6.68 -22.25
CA VAL A 235 -14.98 6.18 -22.08
C VAL A 235 -14.48 5.36 -23.28
N TRP A 236 -15.36 5.06 -24.24
CA TRP A 236 -15.09 4.16 -25.36
C TRP A 236 -14.51 4.95 -26.52
N SER A 237 -15.32 5.81 -27.16
CA SER A 237 -14.87 6.64 -28.28
C SER A 237 -14.42 8.05 -27.89
N GLY A 238 -14.59 8.44 -26.64
CA GLY A 238 -14.09 9.71 -26.13
C GLY A 238 -12.55 9.76 -26.12
N PHE A 239 -11.88 8.65 -25.77
CA PHE A 239 -10.49 8.40 -26.12
C PHE A 239 -10.20 6.90 -26.27
N PHE A 240 -9.25 6.53 -27.11
CA PHE A 240 -8.83 5.16 -27.35
C PHE A 240 -7.39 5.11 -27.88
N GLN A 241 -6.85 3.90 -27.95
CA GLN A 241 -5.53 3.63 -28.50
C GLN A 241 -5.51 3.90 -30.01
N GLY A 242 -4.70 4.87 -30.49
CA GLY A 242 -4.53 5.13 -31.92
C GLY A 242 -3.36 4.39 -32.58
N ALA A 243 -2.42 3.87 -31.80
CA ALA A 243 -1.25 3.12 -32.29
C ALA A 243 -0.96 1.90 -31.40
N PRO A 244 -0.42 0.79 -31.94
CA PRO A 244 -0.08 -0.39 -31.15
C PRO A 244 1.01 -0.08 -30.11
N GLY A 245 1.10 -0.92 -29.07
CA GLY A 245 2.20 -0.90 -28.09
C GLY A 245 1.82 -0.46 -26.68
N ASN A 246 0.89 0.50 -26.53
CA ASN A 246 0.51 1.04 -25.22
C ASN A 246 -0.83 0.56 -24.65
N CYS A 247 -1.35 -0.57 -25.14
CA CYS A 247 -2.66 -1.08 -24.76
C CYS A 247 -2.82 -1.28 -23.25
N VAL A 248 -1.75 -1.71 -22.56
CA VAL A 248 -1.72 -1.85 -21.09
C VAL A 248 -1.89 -0.50 -20.39
N THR A 249 -1.27 0.55 -20.90
CA THR A 249 -1.42 1.89 -20.34
C THR A 249 -2.80 2.49 -20.63
N VAL A 250 -3.33 2.32 -21.85
CA VAL A 250 -4.68 2.79 -22.22
C VAL A 250 -5.77 2.10 -21.40
N SER A 251 -5.75 0.77 -21.32
CA SER A 251 -6.74 0.00 -20.55
C SER A 251 -6.69 0.33 -19.06
N ALA A 252 -5.49 0.53 -18.50
CA ALA A 252 -5.34 0.99 -17.12
C ALA A 252 -5.93 2.39 -16.87
N ILE A 253 -5.72 3.34 -17.80
CA ILE A 253 -6.28 4.69 -17.69
C ILE A 253 -7.80 4.65 -17.73
N LYS A 254 -8.38 3.90 -18.68
CA LYS A 254 -9.84 3.73 -18.76
C LYS A 254 -10.42 3.11 -17.48
N ALA A 255 -9.78 2.06 -16.97
CA ALA A 255 -10.19 1.41 -15.73
C ALA A 255 -10.16 2.40 -14.54
N ALA A 256 -9.09 3.19 -14.43
CA ALA A 256 -8.94 4.20 -13.38
C ALA A 256 -10.02 5.28 -13.47
N MET A 257 -10.29 5.81 -14.67
CA MET A 257 -11.32 6.82 -14.90
C MET A 257 -12.73 6.31 -14.59
N MET A 258 -13.02 5.05 -14.89
CA MET A 258 -14.33 4.45 -14.59
C MET A 258 -14.48 4.07 -13.12
N ARG A 259 -13.39 3.73 -12.43
CA ARG A 259 -13.43 3.42 -10.99
C ARG A 259 -13.50 4.68 -10.13
N PHE A 260 -12.64 5.66 -10.40
CA PHE A 260 -12.43 6.80 -9.50
C PHE A 260 -13.00 8.11 -10.03
N GLY A 261 -13.30 8.20 -11.32
CA GLY A 261 -13.77 9.41 -12.01
C GLY A 261 -12.77 9.90 -13.05
N GLN A 262 -13.25 10.67 -14.03
CA GLN A 262 -12.47 11.11 -15.19
C GLN A 262 -11.23 11.95 -14.82
N SER A 263 -11.38 12.87 -13.86
CA SER A 263 -10.34 13.86 -13.57
C SER A 263 -9.11 13.23 -12.90
N PRO A 264 -7.88 13.65 -13.26
CA PRO A 264 -6.67 13.28 -12.52
C PRO A 264 -6.75 13.60 -11.02
N GLN A 265 -7.50 14.64 -10.62
CA GLN A 265 -7.73 15.00 -9.22
C GLN A 265 -8.58 13.99 -8.45
N THR A 266 -9.37 13.17 -9.13
CA THR A 266 -10.18 12.11 -8.52
C THR A 266 -9.44 10.77 -8.50
N ILE A 267 -8.49 10.57 -9.43
CA ILE A 267 -7.67 9.35 -9.52
C ILE A 267 -6.48 9.43 -8.56
N PHE A 268 -5.74 10.53 -8.54
CA PHE A 268 -4.60 10.72 -7.63
C PHE A 268 -5.04 11.28 -6.29
N ARG A 269 -4.16 11.19 -5.29
CA ARG A 269 -4.42 11.74 -3.95
C ARG A 269 -4.37 13.26 -3.96
N GLN A 270 -3.43 13.84 -4.73
CA GLN A 270 -3.30 15.28 -4.90
C GLN A 270 -2.65 15.59 -6.24
N VAL A 271 -3.16 16.63 -6.91
CA VAL A 271 -2.56 17.23 -8.11
C VAL A 271 -2.53 18.74 -7.87
N THR A 272 -1.33 19.31 -7.78
CA THR A 272 -1.13 20.74 -7.51
C THR A 272 -0.47 21.39 -8.71
N ALA A 273 -1.12 22.37 -9.32
CA ALA A 273 -0.49 23.20 -10.34
C ALA A 273 0.60 24.07 -9.71
N ILE A 274 1.76 24.14 -10.38
CA ILE A 274 2.90 24.99 -10.02
C ILE A 274 3.36 25.74 -11.27
N PRO A 275 4.14 26.84 -11.16
CA PRO A 275 4.51 27.65 -12.32
C PRO A 275 5.14 26.87 -13.50
N GLY A 276 5.86 25.78 -13.21
CA GLY A 276 6.53 24.95 -14.22
C GLY A 276 5.79 23.68 -14.65
N GLY A 277 4.59 23.41 -14.12
CA GLY A 277 3.82 22.19 -14.40
C GLY A 277 2.99 21.75 -13.21
N TYR A 278 3.17 20.51 -12.75
CA TYR A 278 2.34 19.91 -11.69
C TYR A 278 3.18 19.10 -10.71
N GLU A 279 2.79 19.15 -9.44
CA GLU A 279 3.17 18.17 -8.43
C GLU A 279 2.03 17.18 -8.24
N VAL A 280 2.35 15.88 -8.31
CA VAL A 280 1.36 14.81 -8.21
C VAL A 280 1.75 13.90 -7.06
N VAL A 281 0.81 13.68 -6.13
CA VAL A 281 0.88 12.67 -5.09
C VAL A 281 -0.11 11.57 -5.42
N MET A 282 0.39 10.38 -5.69
CA MET A 282 -0.42 9.21 -6.03
C MET A 282 -1.06 8.59 -4.79
N ARG A 283 -2.00 7.64 -5.00
CA ARG A 283 -2.67 6.94 -3.89
C ARG A 283 -1.75 6.03 -3.08
N ASP A 284 -0.67 5.56 -3.70
CA ASP A 284 0.41 4.85 -3.02
C ASP A 284 1.48 5.77 -2.40
N SER A 285 1.16 7.06 -2.27
CA SER A 285 2.03 8.12 -1.74
C SER A 285 3.31 8.38 -2.55
N PHE A 286 3.48 7.74 -3.71
CA PHE A 286 4.55 8.13 -4.62
C PHE A 286 4.29 9.55 -5.11
N SER A 287 5.32 10.39 -5.02
CA SER A 287 5.25 11.79 -5.43
C SER A 287 6.17 12.04 -6.60
N LEU A 288 5.71 12.82 -7.58
CA LEU A 288 6.52 13.24 -8.71
C LEU A 288 6.16 14.66 -9.15
N ARG A 289 7.06 15.26 -9.91
CA ARG A 289 6.84 16.53 -10.59
C ARG A 289 6.80 16.28 -12.10
N LEU A 290 5.80 16.85 -12.75
CA LEU A 290 5.66 16.93 -14.19
C LEU A 290 5.87 18.37 -14.65
N THR A 291 6.58 18.53 -15.76
CA THR A 291 6.69 19.80 -16.47
C THR A 291 5.65 19.90 -17.58
N HIS A 292 5.33 21.12 -18.00
CA HIS A 292 4.46 21.32 -19.18
C HIS A 292 5.03 20.65 -20.44
N GLU A 293 6.35 20.66 -20.60
CA GLU A 293 7.02 20.01 -21.73
C GLU A 293 6.87 18.48 -21.70
N GLU A 294 7.00 17.84 -20.53
CA GLU A 294 6.77 16.40 -20.38
C GLU A 294 5.31 16.02 -20.69
N ILE A 295 4.34 16.90 -20.40
CA ILE A 295 2.94 16.68 -20.78
C ILE A 295 2.76 16.77 -22.30
N ASN A 296 3.41 17.74 -22.95
CA ASN A 296 3.37 17.86 -24.42
C ASN A 296 4.01 16.65 -25.10
N GLN A 297 5.18 16.21 -24.62
CA GLN A 297 5.87 15.03 -25.13
C GLN A 297 5.03 13.76 -24.95
N ALA A 298 4.39 13.60 -23.79
CA ALA A 298 3.48 12.48 -23.56
C ALA A 298 2.27 12.53 -24.49
N SER A 299 1.68 13.70 -24.70
CA SER A 299 0.53 13.86 -25.60
C SER A 299 0.87 13.51 -27.05
N ALA A 300 2.09 13.86 -27.51
CA ALA A 300 2.58 13.49 -28.83
C ALA A 300 2.91 11.99 -28.94
N ALA A 301 3.52 11.41 -27.90
CA ALA A 301 4.00 10.03 -27.92
C ALA A 301 2.94 8.97 -27.57
N SER A 302 1.84 9.36 -26.91
CA SER A 302 0.77 8.44 -26.52
C SER A 302 -0.03 7.94 -27.72
N GLY A 303 -0.09 8.70 -28.81
CA GLY A 303 -0.88 8.37 -29.99
C GLY A 303 -2.36 8.14 -29.67
N LEU A 304 -2.89 8.74 -28.60
CA LEU A 304 -4.30 8.62 -28.26
C LEU A 304 -5.16 9.36 -29.29
N ALA A 305 -6.27 8.75 -29.67
CA ALA A 305 -7.27 9.32 -30.56
C ALA A 305 -8.63 9.35 -29.84
N GLY A 306 -9.54 10.22 -30.26
CA GLY A 306 -10.83 10.34 -29.59
C GLY A 306 -11.64 11.54 -30.04
N SER A 307 -12.91 11.54 -29.67
CA SER A 307 -13.87 12.61 -30.00
C SER A 307 -14.07 13.63 -28.88
N ASP A 308 -13.66 13.30 -27.65
CA ASP A 308 -13.80 14.18 -26.48
C ASP A 308 -12.43 14.76 -26.09
N GLN A 309 -12.19 16.01 -26.47
CA GLN A 309 -10.91 16.68 -26.23
C GLN A 309 -10.57 16.75 -24.74
N ARG A 310 -11.55 16.98 -23.86
CA ARG A 310 -11.28 17.10 -22.42
C ARG A 310 -10.88 15.75 -21.84
N LEU A 311 -11.56 14.68 -22.25
CA LEU A 311 -11.21 13.33 -21.84
C LEU A 311 -9.84 12.92 -22.36
N LEU A 312 -9.50 13.30 -23.61
CA LEU A 312 -8.17 13.11 -24.17
C LEU A 312 -7.08 13.85 -23.37
N ASP A 313 -7.32 15.10 -22.97
CA ASP A 313 -6.38 15.87 -22.17
C ASP A 313 -6.16 15.22 -20.79
N ASP A 314 -7.24 14.78 -20.13
CA ASP A 314 -7.17 14.04 -18.86
C ASP A 314 -6.40 12.71 -19.03
N ALA A 315 -6.64 11.97 -20.12
CA ALA A 315 -5.95 10.72 -20.42
C ALA A 315 -4.45 10.92 -20.71
N ASN A 316 -4.11 11.94 -21.49
CA ASN A 316 -2.72 12.31 -21.77
C ASN A 316 -1.98 12.75 -20.50
N PHE A 317 -2.65 13.44 -19.58
CA PHE A 317 -2.07 13.77 -18.28
C PHE A 317 -1.75 12.50 -17.47
N LEU A 318 -2.67 11.53 -17.41
CA LEU A 318 -2.42 10.25 -16.72
C LEU A 318 -1.30 9.44 -17.38
N TYR A 319 -1.22 9.49 -18.72
CA TYR A 319 -0.13 8.89 -19.48
C TYR A 319 1.22 9.53 -19.12
N ALA A 320 1.27 10.87 -19.06
CA ALA A 320 2.46 11.61 -18.65
C ALA A 320 2.92 11.23 -17.23
N VAL A 321 1.98 11.12 -16.29
CA VAL A 321 2.27 10.68 -14.91
C VAL A 321 2.84 9.25 -14.89
N SER A 322 2.25 8.33 -15.66
CA SER A 322 2.74 6.96 -15.81
C SER A 322 4.17 6.92 -16.37
N ALA A 323 4.44 7.69 -17.44
CA ALA A 323 5.76 7.81 -18.06
C ALA A 323 6.79 8.39 -17.10
N LYS A 324 6.42 9.44 -16.34
CA LYS A 324 7.34 10.05 -15.37
C LYS A 324 7.72 9.08 -14.26
N ARG A 325 6.77 8.28 -13.78
CA ARG A 325 7.08 7.22 -12.81
C ARG A 325 7.92 6.12 -13.42
N ALA A 326 7.68 5.73 -14.68
CA ALA A 326 8.52 4.77 -15.40
C ALA A 326 9.97 5.27 -15.50
N GLN A 327 10.17 6.55 -15.83
CA GLN A 327 11.49 7.19 -15.83
C GLN A 327 12.17 7.06 -14.45
N LEU A 328 11.49 7.52 -13.39
CA LEU A 328 12.04 7.55 -12.02
C LEU A 328 12.30 6.15 -11.45
N LYS A 329 11.60 5.13 -11.92
CA LYS A 329 11.78 3.73 -11.52
C LYS A 329 12.62 2.91 -12.49
N ASN A 330 13.19 3.56 -13.51
CA ASN A 330 14.00 2.93 -14.55
C ASN A 330 13.30 1.68 -15.15
N ASN A 331 12.04 1.84 -15.58
CA ASN A 331 11.27 0.82 -16.29
C ASN A 331 12.13 0.18 -17.41
N ASP A 332 12.06 -1.14 -17.52
CA ASP A 332 12.84 -1.96 -18.45
C ASP A 332 14.35 -1.72 -18.44
N PHE A 333 14.86 -1.24 -17.30
CA PHE A 333 16.25 -0.88 -17.07
C PHE A 333 16.83 0.19 -17.99
N ARG A 334 15.98 0.88 -18.77
CA ARG A 334 16.37 1.92 -19.73
C ARG A 334 15.62 3.24 -19.57
N ALA A 335 14.42 3.25 -19.01
CA ALA A 335 13.61 4.47 -18.89
C ALA A 335 14.27 5.57 -18.05
N GLY A 336 15.21 5.22 -17.17
CA GLY A 336 15.95 6.18 -16.35
C GLY A 336 16.89 7.09 -17.15
N GLN A 337 17.18 6.76 -18.42
CA GLN A 337 18.04 7.57 -19.28
C GLN A 337 17.43 8.93 -19.61
N SER A 338 16.13 8.98 -19.91
CA SER A 338 15.41 10.21 -20.25
C SER A 338 13.90 10.01 -20.19
N TYR A 339 13.14 11.10 -20.17
CA TYR A 339 11.68 11.02 -20.24
C TYR A 339 11.21 10.45 -21.59
N ALA A 340 11.92 10.77 -22.68
CA ALA A 340 11.67 10.18 -24.00
C ALA A 340 11.86 8.65 -23.98
N ALA A 341 12.95 8.16 -23.37
CA ALA A 341 13.18 6.72 -23.22
C ALA A 341 12.07 6.07 -22.37
N ALA A 342 11.53 6.77 -21.37
CA ALA A 342 10.39 6.28 -20.61
C ALA A 342 9.10 6.20 -21.44
N LEU A 343 8.83 7.18 -22.31
CA LEU A 343 7.69 7.12 -23.24
C LEU A 343 7.79 5.91 -24.18
N GLU A 344 9.00 5.58 -24.65
CA GLU A 344 9.23 4.38 -25.46
C GLU A 344 8.91 3.09 -24.71
N THR A 345 9.28 2.98 -23.42
CA THR A 345 8.98 1.78 -22.59
C THR A 345 7.49 1.58 -22.32
N LEU A 346 6.66 2.62 -22.51
CA LEU A 346 5.21 2.47 -22.41
C LEU A 346 4.58 2.05 -23.75
N ASN A 347 5.34 2.13 -24.84
CA ASN A 347 4.89 1.94 -26.22
C ASN A 347 5.48 0.67 -26.88
N ASP A 348 6.28 -0.14 -26.18
CA ASP A 348 6.91 -1.37 -26.72
C ASP A 348 6.24 -2.67 -26.24
N GLY A 349 5.07 -2.55 -25.60
CA GLY A 349 4.33 -3.68 -25.05
C GLY A 349 4.75 -4.00 -23.62
N GLU A 350 3.77 -4.23 -22.75
CA GLU A 350 4.01 -4.34 -21.31
C GLU A 350 3.29 -5.53 -20.70
N PHE A 351 3.75 -5.97 -19.53
CA PHE A 351 3.03 -7.00 -18.80
C PHE A 351 1.72 -6.45 -18.20
N PRO A 352 0.62 -7.23 -18.23
CA PRO A 352 -0.66 -6.81 -17.66
C PRO A 352 -0.55 -6.35 -16.21
N GLY A 353 -1.22 -5.24 -15.89
CA GLY A 353 -1.26 -4.64 -14.55
C GLY A 353 -0.08 -3.72 -14.20
N GLN A 354 0.98 -3.65 -15.02
CA GLN A 354 2.09 -2.72 -14.76
C GLN A 354 1.63 -1.25 -14.75
N ALA A 355 0.82 -0.84 -15.72
CA ALA A 355 0.34 0.53 -15.80
C ALA A 355 -0.56 0.93 -14.62
N LEU A 356 -1.41 0.03 -14.10
CA LEU A 356 -2.20 0.29 -12.89
C LEU A 356 -1.30 0.57 -11.68
N ARG A 357 -0.17 -0.16 -11.56
CA ARG A 357 0.85 0.10 -10.53
C ARG A 357 1.54 1.44 -10.75
N ARG A 358 1.84 1.82 -12.00
CA ARG A 358 2.45 3.13 -12.31
C ARG A 358 1.50 4.30 -12.07
N LEU A 359 0.20 4.11 -12.16
CA LEU A 359 -0.80 5.09 -11.72
C LEU A 359 -0.96 5.14 -10.19
N GLY A 360 -0.18 4.34 -9.44
CA GLY A 360 -0.23 4.27 -7.98
C GLY A 360 -1.49 3.60 -7.44
N LEU A 361 -2.13 2.74 -8.24
CA LEU A 361 -3.38 2.06 -7.90
C LEU A 361 -3.16 0.66 -7.33
N PHE A 362 -1.93 0.31 -6.93
CA PHE A 362 -1.61 -1.05 -6.49
C PHE A 362 -2.45 -1.50 -5.28
N GLY A 363 -2.78 -0.56 -4.38
CA GLY A 363 -3.66 -0.80 -3.22
C GLY A 363 -5.08 -1.22 -3.58
N TYR A 364 -5.50 -0.87 -4.78
CA TYR A 364 -6.86 -1.05 -5.30
C TYR A 364 -6.90 -2.13 -6.39
N LEU A 365 -5.78 -2.81 -6.65
CA LEU A 365 -5.68 -3.85 -7.67
C LEU A 365 -5.89 -5.23 -7.05
N ARG A 366 -6.78 -6.05 -7.62
CA ARG A 366 -6.95 -7.46 -7.24
C ARG A 366 -6.82 -8.36 -8.45
N GLU A 367 -6.33 -9.57 -8.21
CA GLU A 367 -6.53 -10.66 -9.17
C GLU A 367 -8.03 -10.90 -9.34
N SER A 368 -8.41 -11.29 -10.55
CA SER A 368 -9.80 -11.55 -10.90
C SER A 368 -9.86 -12.69 -11.92
N ASP A 369 -11.06 -13.02 -12.36
CA ASP A 369 -11.30 -13.92 -13.48
C ASP A 369 -12.26 -13.27 -14.47
N VAL A 370 -12.31 -13.84 -15.68
CA VAL A 370 -13.14 -13.32 -16.76
C VAL A 370 -14.64 -13.34 -16.41
N SER A 371 -15.09 -14.24 -15.54
CA SER A 371 -16.49 -14.32 -15.10
C SER A 371 -16.84 -13.17 -14.15
N GLU A 372 -15.94 -12.77 -13.26
CA GLU A 372 -16.14 -11.59 -12.41
C GLU A 372 -16.23 -10.30 -13.25
N LEU A 373 -15.35 -10.15 -14.25
CA LEU A 373 -15.40 -9.02 -15.19
C LEU A 373 -16.71 -9.03 -16.00
N ALA A 374 -17.15 -10.19 -16.48
CA ALA A 374 -18.43 -10.35 -17.19
C ALA A 374 -19.65 -10.02 -16.32
N LYS A 375 -19.57 -10.25 -15.00
CA LYS A 375 -20.61 -9.89 -14.01
C LYS A 375 -20.58 -8.42 -13.59
N GLY A 376 -19.66 -7.64 -14.15
CA GLY A 376 -19.63 -6.20 -14.02
C GLY A 376 -18.51 -5.63 -13.14
N ALA A 377 -17.51 -6.43 -12.78
CA ALA A 377 -16.30 -5.85 -12.21
C ALA A 377 -15.59 -4.94 -13.24
N ILE A 378 -15.02 -3.83 -12.77
CA ILE A 378 -14.22 -2.92 -13.60
C ILE A 378 -12.77 -3.37 -13.52
N GLY A 379 -12.12 -3.58 -14.66
CA GLY A 379 -10.79 -4.17 -14.68
C GLY A 379 -10.11 -4.18 -16.03
N THR A 380 -9.01 -4.92 -16.11
CA THR A 380 -8.27 -5.17 -17.35
C THR A 380 -8.23 -6.67 -17.62
N LEU A 381 -8.30 -7.03 -18.89
CA LEU A 381 -8.19 -8.40 -19.39
C LEU A 381 -7.13 -8.47 -20.48
N ALA A 382 -6.24 -9.45 -20.44
CA ALA A 382 -5.14 -9.54 -21.38
C ALA A 382 -4.86 -10.98 -21.84
N ASP A 383 -4.61 -11.14 -23.15
CA ASP A 383 -4.36 -12.41 -23.83
C ASP A 383 -2.86 -12.69 -24.08
N GLY A 384 -1.99 -11.81 -23.59
CA GLY A 384 -0.54 -11.85 -23.80
C GLY A 384 -0.03 -10.99 -24.96
N HIS A 385 -0.90 -10.56 -25.87
CA HIS A 385 -0.56 -9.66 -26.98
C HIS A 385 -1.26 -8.29 -26.85
N HIS A 386 -2.48 -8.28 -26.33
CA HIS A 386 -3.30 -7.10 -26.14
C HIS A 386 -3.91 -7.06 -24.74
N SER A 387 -4.17 -5.85 -24.25
CA SER A 387 -4.79 -5.59 -22.95
C SER A 387 -5.95 -4.63 -23.14
N VAL A 388 -7.15 -5.07 -22.77
CA VAL A 388 -8.39 -4.31 -22.87
C VAL A 388 -8.88 -3.92 -21.48
N VAL A 389 -9.65 -2.83 -21.41
CA VAL A 389 -10.45 -2.54 -20.22
C VAL A 389 -11.77 -3.30 -20.35
N VAL A 390 -12.28 -3.82 -19.23
CA VAL A 390 -13.65 -4.32 -19.11
C VAL A 390 -14.38 -3.48 -18.07
N ILE A 391 -15.55 -2.96 -18.43
CA ILE A 391 -16.44 -2.17 -17.58
C ILE A 391 -17.84 -2.74 -17.71
N ASP A 392 -18.44 -3.15 -16.59
CA ASP A 392 -19.82 -3.62 -16.55
C ASP A 392 -20.11 -4.74 -17.59
N GLY A 393 -19.15 -5.66 -17.79
CA GLY A 393 -19.25 -6.77 -18.75
C GLY A 393 -18.99 -6.39 -20.21
N VAL A 394 -18.62 -5.14 -20.50
CA VAL A 394 -18.29 -4.65 -21.85
C VAL A 394 -16.79 -4.40 -21.94
N LEU A 395 -16.14 -4.94 -22.96
CA LEU A 395 -14.72 -4.68 -23.23
C LEU A 395 -14.53 -3.59 -24.29
N ASP A 396 -13.45 -2.82 -24.14
CA ASP A 396 -13.02 -1.82 -25.12
C ASP A 396 -12.00 -2.42 -26.08
N PHE A 397 -12.32 -2.44 -27.37
CA PHE A 397 -11.39 -2.85 -28.40
C PHE A 397 -11.17 -1.67 -29.35
N TYR A 398 -10.07 -0.93 -29.14
CA TYR A 398 -9.75 0.28 -29.91
C TYR A 398 -10.90 1.32 -29.95
N GLY A 399 -11.57 1.53 -28.81
CA GLY A 399 -12.69 2.45 -28.69
C GLY A 399 -14.06 1.89 -29.10
N GLN A 400 -14.11 0.65 -29.57
CA GLN A 400 -15.35 -0.05 -29.87
C GLN A 400 -15.79 -0.90 -28.67
N LYS A 401 -17.11 -0.95 -28.45
CA LYS A 401 -17.73 -1.76 -27.40
C LYS A 401 -17.95 -3.18 -27.91
N HIS A 402 -17.47 -4.15 -27.15
CA HIS A 402 -17.81 -5.54 -27.37
C HIS A 402 -18.36 -6.15 -26.08
N ASP A 403 -19.45 -6.89 -26.19
CA ASP A 403 -19.97 -7.67 -25.07
C ASP A 403 -18.96 -8.78 -24.72
N LEU A 404 -18.49 -8.82 -23.47
CA LEU A 404 -17.48 -9.79 -23.07
C LEU A 404 -18.03 -11.21 -23.16
N ALA A 405 -19.27 -11.43 -22.70
CA ALA A 405 -19.86 -12.76 -22.55
C ALA A 405 -20.02 -13.52 -23.89
N SER A 406 -20.22 -12.79 -24.99
CA SER A 406 -20.36 -13.35 -26.34
C SER A 406 -19.09 -13.28 -27.19
N SER A 407 -17.98 -12.76 -26.64
CA SER A 407 -16.72 -12.58 -27.37
C SER A 407 -15.72 -13.72 -27.11
N GLU A 408 -14.71 -13.82 -27.99
CA GLU A 408 -13.55 -14.71 -27.78
C GLU A 408 -12.72 -14.36 -26.54
N TRP A 409 -12.91 -13.14 -25.99
CA TRP A 409 -12.28 -12.70 -24.76
C TRP A 409 -12.89 -13.36 -23.52
N MET A 410 -14.01 -14.07 -23.62
CA MET A 410 -14.55 -14.90 -22.54
C MET A 410 -13.69 -16.16 -22.31
N ASN A 411 -12.44 -15.97 -21.89
CA ASN A 411 -11.42 -17.01 -21.79
C ASN A 411 -10.76 -17.01 -20.41
N THR A 412 -10.83 -18.15 -19.71
CA THR A 412 -10.26 -18.32 -18.37
C THR A 412 -8.73 -18.39 -18.33
N GLY A 413 -8.09 -18.55 -19.50
CA GLY A 413 -6.64 -18.50 -19.65
C GLY A 413 -6.05 -17.08 -19.73
N PHE A 414 -6.89 -16.06 -19.86
CA PHE A 414 -6.45 -14.66 -19.94
C PHE A 414 -6.19 -14.07 -18.56
N ARG A 415 -5.26 -13.13 -18.49
CA ARG A 415 -4.94 -12.46 -17.22
C ARG A 415 -5.98 -11.39 -16.94
N ALA A 416 -6.81 -11.63 -15.93
CA ALA A 416 -7.83 -10.70 -15.47
C ALA A 416 -7.40 -10.01 -14.16
N LEU A 417 -7.58 -8.70 -14.11
CA LEU A 417 -7.36 -7.87 -12.92
C LEU A 417 -8.57 -6.96 -12.72
N LYS A 418 -8.97 -6.71 -11.48
CA LYS A 418 -10.05 -5.77 -11.14
C LYS A 418 -9.58 -4.63 -10.24
N LEU A 419 -10.28 -3.50 -10.34
CA LEU A 419 -10.12 -2.37 -9.43
C LEU A 419 -11.22 -2.38 -8.35
N VAL A 420 -10.79 -2.26 -7.10
CA VAL A 420 -11.65 -2.25 -5.90
C VAL A 420 -11.67 -0.93 -5.16
#